data_AF-A0A927A6B1-F1
#
_entry.id   AF-A0A927A6B1-F1
#
_cell.length_a   1.000
_cell.length_b   1.000
_cell.length_c   1.000
_cell.angle_alpha   90.00
_cell.angle_beta   90.00
_cell.angle_gamma   90.00
#
_symmetry.space_group_name_H-M   'P 1'
#
loop_
_entity.id
_entity.type
_entity.pdbx_description
1 polymer ?
#
loop_
_entity_poly.entity_id
_entity_poly.type
_entity_poly.pdbx_seq_one_letter_code
_entity_poly.pdbx_strand_id
1 'polypeptide(L)'
;MDFIPINLAVEDPLSEAVLRAILHQSNRPYKVGACYCKQGSGYLKKTINGFNNAAKGTPYIVLTDLDRIECPLELIQKWLPSPKHPNLLFRIAVREVEAWLLAHREAFANFLGVQEILIPQDVDAINDPKQTLINLAKKSKKRVLREAIVPQPNSTAKVGRDYNGQLVYFVEHFWQVEVAKSFSPSLERAVNAIAIFEPVLN
;
A
#
# COMPACT_ATOMS: atom_id res chain seq x y z
N MET A 1 12.19 23.68 11.83
CA MET A 1 11.11 22.67 11.74
C MET A 1 11.72 21.37 12.20
N ASP A 2 11.16 20.79 13.25
CA ASP A 2 11.56 19.46 13.70
C ASP A 2 10.95 18.43 12.75
N PHE A 3 11.81 17.55 12.23
CA PHE A 3 11.37 16.48 11.34
C PHE A 3 10.77 15.34 12.17
N ILE A 4 9.81 14.62 11.60
CA ILE A 4 9.28 13.39 12.18
C ILE A 4 10.06 12.21 11.55
N PRO A 5 11.07 11.64 12.23
CA PRO A 5 11.79 10.48 11.69
C PRO A 5 10.83 9.29 11.63
N ILE A 6 10.84 8.54 10.53
CA ILE A 6 10.03 7.34 10.41
C ILE A 6 10.70 6.29 9.52
N ASN A 7 10.74 5.04 9.99
CA ASN A 7 11.20 3.90 9.19
C ASN A 7 10.01 3.15 8.60
N LEU A 8 10.17 2.58 7.42
CA LEU A 8 9.13 1.83 6.72
C LEU A 8 9.39 0.32 6.83
N ALA A 9 8.36 -0.49 7.02
CA ALA A 9 8.43 -1.93 6.82
C ALA A 9 7.24 -2.38 5.97
N VAL A 10 7.54 -2.98 4.82
CA VAL A 10 6.54 -3.29 3.79
C VAL A 10 6.85 -4.62 3.12
N GLU A 11 5.87 -5.16 2.40
CA GLU A 11 6.00 -6.46 1.74
C GLU A 11 6.78 -6.41 0.43
N ASP A 12 6.58 -5.33 -0.33
CA ASP A 12 7.06 -5.19 -1.69
C ASP A 12 7.31 -3.71 -2.09
N PRO A 13 7.93 -3.46 -3.26
CA PRO A 13 8.20 -2.11 -3.74
C PRO A 13 6.95 -1.25 -3.98
N LEU A 14 5.81 -1.86 -4.32
CA LEU A 14 4.58 -1.11 -4.55
C LEU A 14 4.06 -0.53 -3.23
N SER A 15 4.02 -1.35 -2.19
CA SER A 15 3.66 -0.93 -0.83
C SER A 15 4.58 0.18 -0.30
N GLU A 16 5.89 0.10 -0.61
CA GLU A 16 6.84 1.17 -0.29
C GLU A 16 6.46 2.49 -0.98
N ALA A 17 6.26 2.46 -2.30
CA ALA A 17 5.93 3.65 -3.08
C ALA A 17 4.64 4.30 -2.58
N VAL A 18 3.63 3.49 -2.25
CA VAL A 18 2.36 3.95 -1.68
C VAL A 18 2.57 4.65 -0.34
N LEU A 19 3.31 4.05 0.60
CA LEU A 19 3.60 4.71 1.88
C LEU A 19 4.37 6.02 1.70
N ARG A 20 5.38 6.03 0.82
CA ARG A 20 6.15 7.25 0.51
C ARG A 20 5.25 8.34 -0.06
N ALA A 21 4.34 7.99 -0.96
CA ALA A 21 3.37 8.93 -1.53
C ALA A 21 2.43 9.48 -0.45
N ILE A 22 1.90 8.65 0.46
CA ILE A 22 1.06 9.11 1.57
C ILE A 22 1.83 10.06 2.49
N LEU A 23 3.06 9.70 2.88
CA LEU A 23 3.89 10.54 3.75
C LEU A 23 4.22 11.88 3.08
N HIS A 24 4.58 11.86 1.79
CA HIS A 24 4.88 13.06 1.01
C HIS A 24 3.66 13.98 0.87
N GLN A 25 2.49 13.42 0.54
CA GLN A 25 1.25 14.18 0.33
C GLN A 25 0.55 14.59 1.64
N SER A 26 1.02 14.12 2.80
CA SER A 26 0.45 14.46 4.11
C SER A 26 0.70 15.91 4.55
N ASN A 27 1.57 16.65 3.86
CA ASN A 27 2.05 17.98 4.25
C ASN A 27 2.69 18.04 5.66
N ARG A 28 3.13 16.90 6.20
CA ARG A 28 3.87 16.82 7.46
C ARG A 28 5.35 16.65 7.21
N PRO A 29 6.24 17.13 8.12
CA PRO A 29 7.69 17.13 7.92
C PRO A 29 8.30 15.74 8.20
N TYR A 30 7.74 14.68 7.60
CA TYR A 30 8.28 13.34 7.72
C TYR A 30 9.65 13.22 7.07
N LYS A 31 10.58 12.56 7.76
CA LYS A 31 11.88 12.18 7.23
C LYS A 31 11.97 10.66 7.23
N VAL A 32 11.80 10.08 6.04
CA VAL A 32 11.88 8.64 5.85
C VAL A 32 13.33 8.18 6.04
N GLY A 33 13.53 7.27 6.99
CA GLY A 33 14.79 6.59 7.26
C GLY A 33 14.93 5.31 6.44
N ALA A 34 15.20 4.19 7.11
CA ALA A 34 15.34 2.89 6.47
C ALA A 34 13.98 2.36 5.98
N CYS A 35 14.00 1.64 4.85
CA CYS A 35 12.89 0.80 4.41
C CYS A 35 13.28 -0.68 4.53
N TYR A 36 12.47 -1.45 5.24
CA TYR A 36 12.59 -2.89 5.42
C TYR A 36 11.61 -3.60 4.48
N CYS A 37 12.02 -3.78 3.22
CA CYS A 37 11.28 -4.50 2.18
C CYS A 37 11.98 -5.85 1.88
N LYS A 38 11.61 -6.91 2.62
CA LYS A 38 12.22 -8.26 2.47
C LYS A 38 11.19 -9.32 2.08
N GLN A 39 10.70 -9.20 0.85
CA GLN A 39 9.95 -10.21 0.07
C GLN A 39 8.82 -10.93 0.85
N GLY A 40 7.72 -10.21 1.07
CA GLY A 40 6.39 -10.76 1.42
C GLY A 40 5.98 -10.72 2.91
N SER A 41 4.68 -10.89 3.15
CA SER A 41 4.01 -10.87 4.47
C SER A 41 4.65 -11.78 5.53
N GLY A 42 5.24 -12.91 5.13
CA GLY A 42 5.91 -13.84 6.04
C GLY A 42 7.10 -13.25 6.79
N TYR A 43 7.81 -12.29 6.18
CA TYR A 43 8.88 -11.56 6.85
C TYR A 43 8.31 -10.62 7.92
N LEU A 44 7.35 -9.77 7.55
CA LEU A 44 6.74 -8.80 8.46
C LEU A 44 6.10 -9.49 9.67
N LYS A 45 5.39 -10.59 9.46
CA LYS A 45 4.81 -11.40 10.54
C LYS A 45 5.85 -11.84 11.57
N LYS A 46 7.05 -12.24 11.11
CA LYS A 46 8.14 -12.70 12.01
C LYS A 46 8.83 -11.53 12.72
N THR A 47 8.86 -10.34 12.13
CA THR A 47 9.66 -9.21 12.60
C THR A 47 8.87 -8.11 13.30
N ILE A 48 7.54 -8.10 13.19
CA ILE A 48 6.66 -7.07 13.78
C ILE A 48 6.88 -6.84 15.28
N ASN A 49 7.12 -7.90 16.06
CA ASN A 49 7.44 -7.78 17.49
C ASN A 49 8.78 -7.07 17.70
N GLY A 50 9.75 -7.31 16.82
CA GLY A 50 11.04 -6.60 16.80
C GLY A 50 10.87 -5.12 16.46
N PHE A 51 10.06 -4.79 15.44
CA PHE A 51 9.73 -3.39 15.13
C PHE A 51 9.00 -2.70 16.28
N ASN A 52 8.07 -3.39 16.95
CA ASN A 52 7.37 -2.86 18.12
C ASN A 52 8.32 -2.54 19.28
N ASN A 53 9.33 -3.39 19.52
CA ASN A 53 10.35 -3.11 20.52
C ASN A 53 11.29 -1.97 20.09
N ALA A 54 11.71 -1.95 18.82
CA ALA A 54 12.55 -0.89 18.25
C ALA A 54 11.83 0.48 18.24
N ALA A 55 10.50 0.48 18.20
CA ALA A 55 9.67 1.69 18.25
C ALA A 55 9.89 2.53 19.53
N LYS A 56 10.47 1.96 20.58
CA LYS A 56 10.90 2.69 21.79
C LYS A 56 11.98 3.72 21.51
N GLY A 57 12.80 3.52 20.48
CA GLY A 57 13.90 4.43 20.11
C GLY A 57 13.61 5.29 18.88
N THR A 58 12.79 4.82 17.93
CA THR A 58 12.48 5.57 16.71
C THR A 58 11.15 5.11 16.09
N PRO A 59 10.35 5.97 15.45
CA PRO A 59 9.09 5.56 14.83
C PRO A 59 9.24 4.58 13.66
N TYR A 60 8.24 3.70 13.54
CA TYR A 60 8.06 2.75 12.45
C TYR A 60 6.64 2.82 11.91
N ILE A 61 6.49 2.70 10.60
CA ILE A 61 5.23 2.34 9.95
C ILE A 61 5.37 1.00 9.25
N VAL A 62 4.47 0.09 9.58
CA VAL A 62 4.33 -1.21 8.94
C VAL A 62 3.08 -1.21 8.09
N LEU A 63 3.21 -1.52 6.81
CA LEU A 63 2.08 -1.74 5.88
C LEU A 63 2.12 -3.17 5.36
N THR A 64 0.97 -3.83 5.40
CA THR A 64 0.79 -5.22 4.97
C THR A 64 -0.60 -5.36 4.34
N ASP A 65 -0.77 -6.40 3.53
CA ASP A 65 -2.05 -6.76 2.96
C ASP A 65 -2.88 -7.59 3.95
N LEU A 66 -4.21 -7.45 3.89
CA LEU A 66 -5.12 -8.30 4.67
C LEU A 66 -5.25 -9.70 4.05
N ASP A 67 -4.99 -9.82 2.75
CA ASP A 67 -5.22 -10.99 1.93
C ASP A 67 -6.68 -11.50 2.07
N ARG A 68 -6.84 -12.72 2.60
CA ARG A 68 -8.11 -13.43 2.72
C ARG A 68 -8.70 -13.35 4.12
N ILE A 69 -8.01 -12.72 5.07
CA ILE A 69 -8.52 -12.56 6.44
C ILE A 69 -9.72 -11.59 6.39
N GLU A 70 -10.75 -11.86 7.19
CA GLU A 70 -11.98 -11.06 7.16
C GLU A 70 -11.79 -9.71 7.85
N CYS A 71 -10.99 -9.67 8.93
CA CYS A 71 -10.88 -8.50 9.79
C CYS A 71 -9.42 -8.06 10.01
N PRO A 72 -9.07 -6.78 9.74
CA PRO A 72 -7.75 -6.24 10.06
C PRO A 72 -7.36 -6.36 11.54
N LEU A 73 -8.33 -6.27 12.46
CA LEU A 73 -8.06 -6.40 13.89
C LEU A 73 -7.58 -7.81 14.25
N GLU A 74 -8.13 -8.83 13.59
CA GLU A 74 -7.69 -10.22 13.76
C GLU A 74 -6.23 -10.38 13.33
N LEU A 75 -5.84 -9.79 12.20
CA LEU A 75 -4.46 -9.81 11.73
C LEU A 75 -3.51 -9.15 12.75
N ILE A 76 -3.87 -7.98 13.27
CA ILE A 76 -3.07 -7.25 14.26
C ILE A 76 -2.88 -8.11 15.52
N GLN A 77 -3.96 -8.67 16.07
CA GLN A 77 -3.90 -9.50 17.27
C GLN A 77 -3.05 -10.76 17.06
N LYS A 78 -3.14 -11.38 15.87
CA LYS A 78 -2.38 -12.56 15.51
C LYS A 78 -0.89 -12.29 15.33
N TRP A 79 -0.53 -11.12 14.80
CA TRP A 79 0.86 -10.78 14.49
C TRP A 79 1.57 -10.11 15.67
N LEU A 80 0.84 -9.28 16.41
CA LEU A 80 1.34 -8.49 17.52
C LEU A 80 0.44 -8.69 18.76
N PRO A 81 0.59 -9.83 19.48
CA PRO A 81 -0.20 -10.12 20.67
C PRO A 81 0.19 -9.23 21.87
N SER A 82 1.36 -8.60 21.81
CA SER A 82 1.84 -7.64 22.82
C SER A 82 1.25 -6.25 22.59
N PRO A 83 1.14 -5.39 23.63
CA PRO A 83 0.72 -4.01 23.46
C PRO A 83 1.54 -3.28 22.39
N LYS A 84 0.85 -2.66 21.44
CA LYS A 84 1.48 -1.88 20.37
C LYS A 84 2.05 -0.59 20.94
N HIS A 85 3.34 -0.37 20.73
CA HIS A 85 4.00 0.88 21.10
C HIS A 85 3.37 2.07 20.36
N PRO A 86 3.25 3.26 20.98
CA PRO A 86 2.70 4.45 20.32
C PRO A 86 3.43 4.82 19.03
N ASN A 87 4.76 4.70 19.02
CA ASN A 87 5.61 4.98 17.86
C ASN A 87 5.58 3.89 16.75
N LEU A 88 4.75 2.85 16.90
CA LEU A 88 4.53 1.85 15.85
C LEU A 88 3.16 2.11 15.20
N LEU A 89 3.16 2.63 13.97
CA LEU A 89 1.98 2.62 13.10
C LEU A 89 1.89 1.27 12.41
N PHE A 90 0.83 0.50 12.66
CA PHE A 90 0.57 -0.75 11.95
C PHE A 90 -0.70 -0.59 11.12
N ARG A 91 -0.55 -0.57 9.80
CA ARG A 91 -1.62 -0.31 8.83
C ARG A 91 -1.77 -1.48 7.89
N ILE A 92 -3.01 -1.70 7.47
CA ILE A 92 -3.42 -2.87 6.72
C ILE A 92 -4.29 -2.39 5.56
N ALA A 93 -3.91 -2.71 4.33
CA ALA A 93 -4.76 -2.53 3.18
C ALA A 93 -5.85 -3.62 3.20
N VAL A 94 -7.12 -3.24 3.09
CA VAL A 94 -8.19 -4.25 3.00
C VAL A 94 -8.02 -4.97 1.66
N ARG A 95 -7.96 -6.30 1.75
CA ARG A 95 -7.53 -7.20 0.69
C ARG A 95 -6.07 -6.98 0.31
N GLU A 96 -5.77 -5.99 -0.52
CA GLU A 96 -4.42 -5.76 -1.02
C GLU A 96 -4.21 -4.27 -1.35
N VAL A 97 -2.95 -3.80 -1.32
CA VAL A 97 -2.60 -2.39 -1.62
C VAL A 97 -3.06 -1.93 -3.00
N GLU A 98 -3.22 -2.85 -3.96
CA GLU A 98 -3.78 -2.55 -5.27
C GLU A 98 -5.20 -1.94 -5.21
N ALA A 99 -5.98 -2.26 -4.18
CA ALA A 99 -7.29 -1.62 -3.95
C ALA A 99 -7.13 -0.10 -3.76
N TRP A 100 -6.09 0.33 -3.06
CA TRP A 100 -5.81 1.76 -2.82
C TRP A 100 -5.43 2.49 -4.11
N LEU A 101 -4.72 1.82 -5.04
CA LEU A 101 -4.43 2.38 -6.36
C LEU A 101 -5.71 2.58 -7.18
N LEU A 102 -6.58 1.56 -7.19
CA LEU A 102 -7.86 1.60 -7.91
C LEU A 102 -8.81 2.69 -7.36
N ALA A 103 -8.63 3.10 -6.10
CA ALA A 103 -9.45 4.13 -5.47
C ALA A 103 -9.34 5.50 -6.17
N HIS A 104 -8.22 5.81 -6.84
CA HIS A 104 -8.11 6.98 -7.72
C HIS A 104 -8.56 6.63 -9.15
N ARG A 105 -9.87 6.39 -9.29
CA ARG A 105 -10.48 5.80 -10.48
C ARG A 105 -10.12 6.53 -11.78
N GLU A 106 -10.35 7.85 -11.83
CA GLU A 106 -10.06 8.65 -13.02
C GLU A 106 -8.60 8.53 -13.47
N ALA A 107 -7.64 8.76 -12.55
CA ALA A 107 -6.23 8.70 -12.87
C ALA A 107 -5.78 7.29 -13.28
N PHE A 108 -6.28 6.25 -12.61
CA PHE A 108 -5.91 4.88 -12.94
C PHE A 108 -6.46 4.46 -14.31
N ALA A 109 -7.68 4.90 -14.67
CA ALA A 109 -8.26 4.68 -15.98
C ALA A 109 -7.45 5.37 -17.09
N ASN A 110 -7.07 6.64 -16.86
CA ASN A 110 -6.21 7.41 -17.77
C ASN A 110 -4.81 6.79 -17.92
N PHE A 111 -4.23 6.31 -16.81
CA PHE A 111 -2.96 5.59 -16.81
C PHE A 111 -3.04 4.32 -17.66
N LEU A 112 -4.05 3.48 -17.45
CA LEU A 112 -4.25 2.27 -18.24
C LEU A 112 -4.76 2.55 -19.66
N GLY A 113 -5.31 3.72 -19.95
CA GLY A 113 -5.97 4.00 -21.24
C GLY A 113 -7.24 3.15 -21.44
N VAL A 114 -8.03 3.01 -20.37
CA VAL A 114 -9.34 2.33 -20.36
C VAL A 114 -10.44 3.32 -19.96
N GLN A 115 -11.71 2.94 -20.12
CA GLN A 115 -12.82 3.77 -19.63
C GLN A 115 -12.92 3.69 -18.11
N GLU A 116 -13.13 4.82 -17.42
CA GLU A 116 -13.24 4.87 -15.95
C GLU A 116 -14.37 3.99 -15.41
N ILE A 117 -15.48 3.86 -16.15
CA ILE A 117 -16.62 3.01 -15.77
C ILE A 117 -16.24 1.54 -15.54
N LEU A 118 -15.09 1.10 -16.06
CA LEU A 118 -14.59 -0.25 -15.85
C LEU A 118 -13.95 -0.43 -14.47
N ILE A 119 -13.56 0.65 -13.80
CA ILE A 119 -12.95 0.60 -12.47
C ILE A 119 -14.05 0.56 -11.42
N PRO A 120 -14.07 -0.47 -10.54
CA PRO A 120 -15.05 -0.59 -9.47
C PRO A 120 -15.13 0.67 -8.60
N GLN A 121 -16.33 0.97 -8.09
CA GLN A 121 -16.52 2.08 -7.16
C GLN A 121 -16.10 1.72 -5.74
N ASP A 122 -16.55 0.56 -5.26
CA ASP A 122 -16.19 0.03 -3.94
C ASP A 122 -14.93 -0.85 -4.07
N VAL A 123 -13.77 -0.23 -3.88
CA VAL A 123 -12.48 -0.92 -4.09
C VAL A 123 -12.09 -1.83 -2.93
N ASP A 124 -12.53 -1.52 -1.71
CA ASP A 124 -12.25 -2.34 -0.53
C ASP A 124 -13.11 -3.64 -0.55
N ALA A 125 -14.25 -3.63 -1.25
CA ALA A 125 -15.07 -4.83 -1.48
C ALA A 125 -14.54 -5.76 -2.59
N ILE A 126 -13.49 -5.37 -3.32
CA ILE A 126 -12.92 -6.21 -4.38
C ILE A 126 -12.22 -7.41 -3.75
N ASN A 127 -12.69 -8.64 -4.02
CA ASN A 127 -12.11 -9.85 -3.44
C ASN A 127 -10.64 -10.09 -3.80
N ASP A 128 -10.23 -9.74 -5.02
CA ASP A 128 -8.86 -9.90 -5.53
C ASP A 128 -8.47 -8.63 -6.32
N PRO A 129 -8.01 -7.57 -5.63
CA PRO A 129 -7.65 -6.30 -6.25
C PRO A 129 -6.54 -6.43 -7.29
N LYS A 130 -5.49 -7.22 -7.01
CA LYS A 130 -4.40 -7.52 -7.94
C LYS A 130 -4.91 -8.16 -9.23
N GLN A 131 -5.76 -9.18 -9.14
CA GLN A 131 -6.31 -9.83 -10.32
C GLN A 131 -7.27 -8.90 -11.08
N THR A 132 -8.02 -8.07 -10.38
CA THR A 132 -8.92 -7.05 -10.97
C THR A 132 -8.11 -6.04 -11.78
N LEU A 133 -7.02 -5.52 -11.21
CA LEU A 133 -6.08 -4.61 -11.87
C LEU A 133 -5.48 -5.26 -13.13
N ILE A 134 -5.02 -6.51 -13.05
CA ILE A 134 -4.49 -7.23 -14.21
C ILE A 134 -5.55 -7.37 -15.30
N ASN A 135 -6.81 -7.64 -14.94
CA ASN A 135 -7.91 -7.76 -15.90
C ASN A 135 -8.28 -6.41 -16.54
N LEU A 136 -8.12 -5.31 -15.82
CA LEU A 136 -8.21 -3.96 -16.40
C LEU A 136 -7.06 -3.70 -17.37
N ALA A 137 -5.83 -4.04 -16.99
CA ALA A 137 -4.65 -3.88 -17.85
C ALA A 137 -4.73 -4.70 -19.14
N LYS A 138 -5.35 -5.90 -19.12
CA LYS A 138 -5.64 -6.68 -20.35
C LYS A 138 -6.46 -5.90 -21.37
N LYS A 139 -7.36 -5.02 -20.92
CA LYS A 139 -8.21 -4.18 -21.77
C LYS A 139 -7.55 -2.86 -22.18
N SER A 140 -6.33 -2.59 -21.70
CA SER A 140 -5.58 -1.38 -22.01
C SER A 140 -5.38 -1.21 -23.51
N LYS A 141 -5.61 0.02 -24.00
CA LYS A 141 -5.25 0.43 -25.37
C LYS A 141 -3.73 0.63 -25.53
N LYS A 142 -2.99 0.75 -24.42
CA LYS A 142 -1.54 0.99 -24.40
C LYS A 142 -0.80 -0.36 -24.38
N ARG A 143 -0.35 -0.81 -25.55
CA ARG A 143 0.30 -2.13 -25.74
C ARG A 143 1.46 -2.36 -24.76
N VAL A 144 2.36 -1.38 -24.61
CA VAL A 144 3.54 -1.47 -23.72
C VAL A 144 3.12 -1.75 -22.28
N LEU A 145 2.13 -1.01 -21.79
CA LEU A 145 1.64 -1.15 -20.42
C LEU A 145 0.96 -2.49 -20.18
N ARG A 146 0.18 -2.96 -21.17
CA ARG A 146 -0.44 -4.28 -21.15
C ARG A 146 0.61 -5.40 -21.07
N GLU A 147 1.64 -5.35 -21.89
CA GLU A 147 2.72 -6.34 -21.91
C GLU A 147 3.59 -6.32 -20.64
N ALA A 148 3.70 -5.16 -19.99
CA ALA A 148 4.44 -4.98 -18.74
C ALA A 148 3.70 -5.55 -17.52
N ILE A 149 2.38 -5.31 -17.41
CA ILE A 149 1.55 -5.65 -16.24
C ILE A 149 0.93 -7.05 -16.35
N VAL A 150 0.54 -7.48 -17.55
CA VAL A 150 -0.20 -8.74 -17.73
C VAL A 150 0.80 -9.91 -17.87
N PRO A 151 0.61 -11.03 -17.15
CA PRO A 151 1.44 -12.21 -17.34
C PRO A 151 1.33 -12.74 -18.77
N GLN A 152 2.44 -13.29 -19.29
CA GLN A 152 2.46 -13.86 -20.63
C GLN A 152 1.51 -15.06 -20.74
N PRO A 153 0.86 -15.27 -21.91
CA PRO A 153 0.09 -16.47 -22.15
C PRO A 153 0.91 -17.73 -21.85
N ASN A 154 0.30 -18.73 -21.21
CA ASN A 154 0.92 -19.99 -20.80
C ASN A 154 2.07 -19.86 -19.78
N SER A 155 2.24 -18.69 -19.14
CA SER A 155 3.15 -18.54 -18.01
C SER A 155 2.49 -18.97 -16.70
N THR A 156 3.28 -19.51 -15.76
CA THR A 156 2.87 -19.73 -14.36
C THR A 156 2.97 -18.47 -13.51
N ALA A 157 3.49 -17.36 -14.07
CA ALA A 157 3.59 -16.09 -13.37
C ALA A 157 2.20 -15.51 -13.08
N LYS A 158 2.01 -15.00 -11.86
CA LYS A 158 0.77 -14.34 -11.45
C LYS A 158 0.65 -12.90 -11.98
N VAL A 159 1.78 -12.26 -12.29
CA VAL A 159 1.88 -10.87 -12.73
C VAL A 159 2.82 -10.75 -13.93
N GLY A 160 2.71 -9.65 -14.68
CA GLY A 160 3.65 -9.31 -15.75
C GLY A 160 5.03 -8.96 -15.22
N ARG A 161 6.03 -8.99 -16.10
CA ARG A 161 7.46 -8.87 -15.73
C ARG A 161 7.81 -7.54 -15.08
N ASP A 162 7.10 -6.47 -15.45
CA ASP A 162 7.32 -5.12 -14.95
C ASP A 162 6.09 -4.59 -14.20
N TYR A 163 5.37 -5.50 -13.54
CA TYR A 163 4.18 -5.17 -12.77
C TYR A 163 4.44 -4.07 -11.73
N ASN A 164 5.41 -4.28 -10.83
CA ASN A 164 5.74 -3.30 -9.79
C ASN A 164 6.30 -2.01 -10.38
N GLY A 165 7.15 -2.06 -11.41
CA GLY A 165 7.72 -0.86 -12.02
C GLY A 165 6.64 0.07 -12.57
N GLN A 166 5.66 -0.48 -13.29
CA GLN A 166 4.55 0.32 -13.83
C GLN A 166 3.64 0.89 -12.74
N LEU A 167 3.35 0.13 -11.68
CA LEU A 167 2.47 0.60 -10.61
C LEU A 167 3.16 1.59 -9.66
N VAL A 168 4.45 1.42 -9.40
CA VAL A 168 5.28 2.42 -8.71
C VAL A 168 5.31 3.71 -9.52
N TYR A 169 5.54 3.62 -10.84
CA TYR A 169 5.48 4.78 -11.72
C TYR A 169 4.12 5.49 -11.65
N PHE A 170 3.02 4.73 -11.63
CA PHE A 170 1.69 5.30 -11.45
C PHE A 170 1.54 6.07 -10.13
N VAL A 171 1.97 5.47 -9.02
CA VAL A 171 1.91 6.04 -7.68
C VAL A 171 2.70 7.35 -7.59
N GLU A 172 3.90 7.38 -8.17
CA GLU A 172 4.80 8.53 -8.10
C GLU A 172 4.33 9.73 -8.95
N HIS A 173 3.64 9.49 -10.06
CA HIS A 173 3.38 10.53 -11.07
C HIS A 173 1.91 10.94 -11.20
N PHE A 174 0.96 10.08 -10.84
CA PHE A 174 -0.47 10.33 -11.10
C PHE A 174 -1.37 10.13 -9.89
N TRP A 175 -0.95 9.32 -8.91
CA TRP A 175 -1.82 8.96 -7.79
C TRP A 175 -1.94 10.11 -6.77
N GLN A 176 -3.18 10.51 -6.46
CA GLN A 176 -3.49 11.54 -5.49
C GLN A 176 -4.17 10.88 -4.29
N VAL A 177 -3.50 10.94 -3.14
CA VAL A 177 -3.93 10.31 -1.90
C VAL A 177 -5.24 10.89 -1.40
N GLU A 178 -5.44 12.20 -1.54
CA GLU A 178 -6.65 12.90 -1.10
C GLU A 178 -7.89 12.45 -1.88
N VAL A 179 -7.74 12.21 -3.19
CA VAL A 179 -8.82 11.67 -4.02
C VAL A 179 -9.05 10.21 -3.67
N ALA A 180 -7.98 9.41 -3.67
CA ALA A 180 -8.04 7.96 -3.43
C ALA A 180 -8.70 7.61 -2.09
N LYS A 181 -8.34 8.30 -1.00
CA LYS A 181 -8.85 7.98 0.34
C LYS A 181 -10.37 8.15 0.45
N SER A 182 -10.95 9.05 -0.34
CA SER A 182 -12.41 9.29 -0.38
C SER A 182 -13.20 8.10 -0.94
N PHE A 183 -12.53 7.13 -1.58
CA PHE A 183 -13.13 5.93 -2.16
C PHE A 183 -12.64 4.62 -1.52
N SER A 184 -11.76 4.68 -0.52
CA SER A 184 -11.25 3.50 0.19
C SER A 184 -11.22 3.77 1.71
N PRO A 185 -12.18 3.21 2.47
CA PRO A 185 -12.19 3.34 3.93
C PRO A 185 -10.91 2.84 4.60
N SER A 186 -10.27 1.80 4.05
CA SER A 186 -8.99 1.29 4.58
C SER A 186 -7.82 2.22 4.34
N LEU A 187 -7.74 2.85 3.17
CA LEU A 187 -6.76 3.90 2.89
C LEU A 187 -7.02 5.13 3.77
N GLU A 188 -8.27 5.57 3.91
CA GLU A 188 -8.64 6.70 4.77
C GLU A 188 -8.14 6.51 6.20
N ARG A 189 -8.35 5.34 6.80
CA ARG A 189 -7.81 5.03 8.13
C ARG A 189 -6.29 5.12 8.20
N ALA A 190 -5.59 4.68 7.15
CA ALA A 190 -4.13 4.77 7.08
C ALA A 190 -3.64 6.22 6.96
N VAL A 191 -4.26 7.01 6.09
CA VAL A 191 -3.95 8.44 5.89
C VAL A 191 -4.23 9.23 7.16
N ASN A 192 -5.39 9.06 7.79
CA ASN A 192 -5.76 9.78 9.00
C ASN A 192 -4.80 9.47 10.15
N ALA A 193 -4.41 8.20 10.31
CA ALA A 193 -3.41 7.81 11.28
C ALA A 193 -2.04 8.49 11.07
N ILE A 194 -1.60 8.62 9.82
CA ILE A 194 -0.36 9.31 9.48
C ILE A 194 -0.53 10.81 9.72
N ALA A 195 -1.67 11.40 9.37
CA ALA A 195 -1.92 12.82 9.54
C ALA A 195 -1.87 13.27 11.01
N ILE A 196 -2.28 12.42 11.97
CA ILE A 196 -2.32 12.77 13.40
C ILE A 196 -1.17 12.20 14.24
N PHE A 197 -0.26 11.42 13.64
CA PHE A 197 0.78 10.72 14.39
C PHE A 197 1.80 11.67 15.01
N GLU A 198 1.93 11.69 16.33
CA GLU A 198 3.02 12.39 17.01
C GLU A 198 3.94 11.36 17.69
N PRO A 199 5.27 11.43 17.46
CA PRO A 199 6.20 10.53 18.11
C PRO A 199 6.26 10.83 19.61
N VAL A 200 6.13 9.79 20.44
CA VAL A 200 6.38 9.86 21.87
C VAL A 200 7.88 9.71 22.08
N LEU A 201 8.52 10.77 22.56
CA LEU A 201 9.90 10.73 23.03
C LEU A 201 9.90 10.10 24.43
N ASN A 202 10.76 9.10 24.63
CA ASN A 202 11.07 8.60 25.97
C ASN A 202 12.04 9.55 26.68
#